data_AF-A0A829CYW1-F1
#
_entry.id   AF-A0A829CYW1-F1
#
_cell.length_a   1.000
_cell.length_b   1.000
_cell.length_c   1.000
_cell.angle_alpha   90.00
_cell.angle_beta   90.00
_cell.angle_gamma   90.00
#
_symmetry.space_group_name_H-M   'P 1'
#
loop_
_entity.id
_entity.type
_entity.pdbx_description
1 polymer ?
#
loop_
_entity_poly.entity_id
_entity_poly.type
_entity_poly.pdbx_seq_one_letter_code
_entity_poly.pdbx_strand_id
1 'polypeptide(L)'
;MKLTRTELIKILDNFQENVLKPCDVSMGSLFFEKEGSDYGACNFELKKWKITFRVAKITPKKVGQFVTLWKRNIQGQIQPYDIQDGTDYFIIYIYDKNRTGQFIFTKDVLLQQGILNGNGEGKLGFRVYPSWDVPYNQQAKKTQKWQLEYFLENLKKDSNQEDRVKHFLKL
;
A
#
# COMPACT_ATOMS: atom_id res chain seq x y z
N MET A 1 11.15 11.32 10.92
CA MET A 1 11.92 10.18 11.46
C MET A 1 12.00 9.11 10.39
N LYS A 2 13.15 8.45 10.22
CA LYS A 2 13.32 7.33 9.29
C LYS A 2 12.68 6.09 9.92
N LEU A 3 11.85 5.37 9.17
CA LEU A 3 11.25 4.13 9.63
C LEU A 3 12.36 3.10 9.88
N THR A 4 12.46 2.61 11.10
CA THR A 4 13.44 1.59 11.47
C THR A 4 12.96 0.20 11.06
N ARG A 5 13.91 -0.74 10.96
CA ARG A 5 13.59 -2.14 10.65
C ARG A 5 12.67 -2.76 11.71
N THR A 6 12.91 -2.47 12.98
CA THR A 6 12.10 -2.97 14.09
C THR A 6 10.67 -2.44 14.05
N GLU A 7 10.48 -1.16 13.72
CA GLU A 7 9.14 -0.58 13.53
C GLU A 7 8.39 -1.24 12.36
N LEU A 8 9.09 -1.49 11.25
CA LEU A 8 8.48 -2.18 10.11
C LEU A 8 8.06 -3.61 10.45
N ILE A 9 8.89 -4.36 11.20
CA ILE A 9 8.52 -5.70 11.66
C ILE A 9 7.25 -5.65 12.52
N LYS A 10 7.15 -4.72 13.48
CA LYS A 10 5.93 -4.54 14.29
C LYS A 10 4.69 -4.21 13.45
N ILE A 11 4.84 -3.41 12.40
CA ILE A 11 3.76 -3.10 11.45
C ILE A 11 3.31 -4.37 10.73
N LEU A 12 4.26 -5.17 10.23
CA LEU A 12 3.98 -6.41 9.52
C LEU A 12 3.36 -7.46 10.44
N ASP A 13 3.84 -7.61 11.68
CA ASP A 13 3.26 -8.50 12.68
C ASP A 13 1.81 -8.09 13.00
N ASN A 14 1.56 -6.79 13.14
CA ASN A 14 0.21 -6.28 13.36
C ASN A 14 -0.71 -6.57 12.16
N PHE A 15 -0.21 -6.38 10.93
CA PHE A 15 -0.94 -6.70 9.71
C PHE A 15 -1.23 -8.22 9.60
N GLN A 16 -0.25 -9.07 9.91
CA GLN A 16 -0.40 -10.52 9.95
C GLN A 16 -1.50 -10.93 10.93
N GLU A 17 -1.43 -10.49 12.18
CA GLU A 17 -2.34 -10.93 13.24
C GLU A 17 -3.77 -10.39 13.06
N ASN A 18 -3.93 -9.15 12.60
CA ASN A 18 -5.24 -8.49 12.61
C ASN A 18 -5.93 -8.43 11.25
N VAL A 19 -5.20 -8.64 10.14
CA VAL A 19 -5.77 -8.55 8.79
C VAL A 19 -5.71 -9.90 8.08
N LEU A 20 -4.57 -10.59 8.11
CA LEU A 20 -4.39 -11.83 7.36
C LEU A 20 -4.86 -13.08 8.11
N LYS A 21 -4.52 -13.21 9.39
CA LYS A 21 -4.88 -14.37 10.22
C LYS A 21 -6.38 -14.63 10.32
N PRO A 22 -7.27 -13.61 10.44
CA PRO A 22 -8.72 -13.85 10.36
C PRO A 22 -9.17 -14.49 9.03
N CYS A 23 -8.40 -14.31 7.96
CA CYS A 23 -8.67 -14.90 6.65
C CYS A 23 -7.94 -16.24 6.42
N ASP A 24 -7.30 -16.81 7.45
CA ASP A 24 -6.45 -18.01 7.36
C ASP A 24 -5.33 -17.88 6.32
N VAL A 25 -4.68 -16.71 6.29
CA VAL A 25 -3.56 -16.41 5.40
C VAL A 25 -2.33 -15.96 6.19
N SER A 26 -1.16 -16.35 5.71
CA SER A 26 0.13 -15.95 6.27
C SER A 26 1.07 -15.39 5.21
N MET A 27 1.90 -14.42 5.59
CA MET A 27 2.97 -13.89 4.74
C MET A 27 4.07 -14.94 4.54
N GLY A 28 4.30 -15.33 3.29
CA GLY A 28 5.44 -16.13 2.87
C GLY A 28 6.54 -15.28 2.23
N SER A 29 7.75 -15.84 2.10
CA SER A 29 8.82 -15.28 1.26
C SER A 29 9.16 -13.80 1.51
N LEU A 30 9.11 -13.36 2.77
CA LEU A 30 9.31 -11.95 3.14
C LEU A 30 10.73 -11.46 2.82
N PHE A 31 10.81 -10.49 1.91
CA PHE A 31 12.04 -9.84 1.47
C PHE A 31 11.95 -8.32 1.70
N PHE A 32 13.02 -7.73 2.21
CA PHE A 32 13.05 -6.30 2.51
C PHE A 32 14.00 -5.56 1.59
N GLU A 33 13.54 -4.45 1.04
CA GLU A 33 14.31 -3.65 0.09
C GLU A 33 15.17 -2.61 0.82
N LYS A 34 16.47 -2.57 0.50
CA LYS A 34 17.39 -1.61 1.09
C LYS A 34 17.08 -0.17 0.66
N GLU A 35 16.82 0.05 -0.63
CA GLU A 35 16.68 1.41 -1.19
C GLU A 35 15.35 2.08 -0.86
N GLY A 36 14.27 1.30 -0.73
CA GLY A 36 12.96 1.80 -0.31
C GLY A 36 12.74 1.74 1.22
N SER A 37 13.77 1.44 2.01
CA SER A 37 13.65 1.21 3.46
C SER A 37 13.01 2.37 4.22
N ASP A 38 13.24 3.61 3.75
CA ASP A 38 12.59 4.80 4.30
C ASP A 38 11.06 4.71 4.27
N TYR A 39 10.48 4.03 3.30
CA TYR A 39 9.04 3.82 3.11
C TYR A 39 8.64 2.36 3.40
N GLY A 40 9.38 1.67 4.27
CA GLY A 40 9.04 0.31 4.69
C GLY A 40 8.97 -0.70 3.55
N ALA A 41 9.75 -0.48 2.49
CA ALA A 41 9.69 -1.29 1.29
C ALA A 41 10.05 -2.76 1.57
N CYS A 42 9.08 -3.64 1.35
CA CYS A 42 9.26 -5.08 1.39
C CYS A 42 8.30 -5.74 0.40
N ASN A 43 8.60 -7.00 0.08
CA ASN A 43 7.79 -7.86 -0.76
C ASN A 43 7.57 -9.17 -0.03
N PHE A 44 6.42 -9.79 -0.24
CA PHE A 44 6.08 -11.09 0.32
C PHE A 44 5.01 -11.74 -0.55
N GLU A 45 4.71 -12.99 -0.26
CA GLU A 45 3.69 -13.77 -0.94
C GLU A 45 2.50 -14.02 -0.02
N LEU A 46 1.29 -13.94 -0.57
CA LEU A 46 0.05 -14.36 0.08
C LEU A 46 -0.60 -15.43 -0.80
N LYS A 47 -0.54 -16.69 -0.38
CA LYS A 47 -0.89 -17.85 -1.23
C LYS A 47 -0.11 -17.79 -2.57
N LYS A 48 -0.80 -17.53 -3.68
CA LYS A 48 -0.22 -17.41 -5.03
C LYS A 48 0.12 -15.97 -5.44
N TRP A 49 -0.28 -14.98 -4.63
CA TRP A 49 -0.19 -13.57 -4.98
C TRP A 49 1.10 -12.95 -4.49
N LYS A 50 1.77 -12.20 -5.37
CA LYS A 50 2.98 -11.44 -5.04
C LYS A 50 2.62 -10.04 -4.60
N ILE A 51 3.11 -9.63 -3.45
CA ILE A 51 2.76 -8.37 -2.80
C ILE A 51 3.97 -7.45 -2.75
N THR A 52 3.77 -6.20 -3.14
CA THR A 52 4.68 -5.09 -2.83
C THR A 52 4.07 -4.24 -1.73
N PHE A 53 4.76 -4.13 -0.60
CA PHE A 53 4.31 -3.40 0.58
C PHE A 53 5.13 -2.12 0.78
N ARG A 54 4.44 -1.04 1.16
CA ARG A 54 5.04 0.25 1.49
C ARG A 54 4.31 0.87 2.69
N VAL A 55 5.00 1.76 3.39
CA VAL A 55 4.45 2.62 4.46
C VAL A 55 4.42 4.05 3.97
N ALA A 56 3.23 4.65 3.89
CA ALA A 56 3.10 6.06 3.54
C ALA A 56 3.48 6.97 4.72
N LYS A 57 3.77 8.24 4.42
CA LYS A 57 4.19 9.23 5.40
C LYS A 57 3.33 10.48 5.35
N ILE A 58 2.94 10.95 6.52
CA ILE A 58 2.36 12.27 6.67
C ILE A 58 3.42 13.33 6.33
N THR A 59 3.02 14.32 5.53
CA THR A 59 3.87 15.46 5.18
C THR A 59 3.23 16.74 5.72
N PRO A 60 3.97 17.66 6.38
CA PRO A 60 3.36 18.79 7.10
C PRO A 60 2.47 19.71 6.26
N LYS A 61 2.78 19.90 4.97
CA LYS A 61 2.16 20.93 4.13
C LYS A 61 0.96 20.46 3.31
N LYS A 62 0.66 19.16 3.27
CA LYS A 62 -0.33 18.58 2.35
C LYS A 62 -1.12 17.48 3.05
N VAL A 63 -2.45 17.57 2.96
CA VAL A 63 -3.39 16.49 3.35
C VAL A 63 -3.08 15.23 2.54
N GLY A 64 -3.39 14.06 3.10
CA GLY A 64 -2.97 12.78 2.56
C GLY A 64 -1.56 12.40 3.01
N GLN A 65 -1.26 11.12 2.85
CA GLN A 65 0.06 10.56 3.11
C GLN A 65 0.78 10.29 1.80
N PHE A 66 2.07 10.62 1.74
CA PHE A 66 2.89 10.39 0.55
C PHE A 66 3.61 9.05 0.63
N VAL A 67 3.64 8.32 -0.47
CA VAL A 67 4.38 7.06 -0.60
C VAL A 67 5.17 7.03 -1.91
N THR A 68 6.38 6.47 -1.86
CA THR A 68 7.15 6.16 -3.07
C THR A 68 6.84 4.75 -3.55
N LEU A 69 6.68 4.59 -4.86
CA LEU A 69 6.46 3.30 -5.50
C LEU A 69 7.25 3.27 -6.82
N TRP A 70 8.50 2.84 -6.74
CA TRP A 70 9.41 2.73 -7.87
C TRP A 70 10.35 1.54 -7.66
N LYS A 71 10.99 1.11 -8.75
CA LYS A 71 12.05 0.09 -8.78
C LYS A 71 13.22 0.59 -9.65
N ARG A 72 14.35 -0.12 -9.65
CA ARG A 72 15.41 0.11 -10.64
C ARG A 72 15.18 -0.73 -11.90
N ASN A 73 15.47 -0.16 -13.05
CA ASN A 73 15.57 -0.90 -14.30
C ASN A 73 16.93 -1.64 -14.40
N ILE A 74 17.13 -2.39 -15.48
CA ILE A 74 18.38 -3.14 -15.73
C ILE A 74 19.62 -2.24 -15.84
N GLN A 75 19.45 -0.95 -16.16
CA GLN A 75 20.52 0.05 -16.23
C GLN A 75 20.73 0.75 -14.87
N GLY A 76 20.01 0.34 -13.82
CA GLY A 76 20.08 0.93 -12.50
C GLY A 76 19.34 2.27 -12.35
N GLN A 77 18.54 2.71 -13.32
CA GLN A 77 17.76 3.94 -13.22
C GLN A 77 16.44 3.70 -12.49
N ILE A 78 15.96 4.69 -11.72
CA ILE A 78 14.66 4.61 -11.07
C ILE A 78 13.54 4.71 -12.11
N GLN A 79 12.55 3.84 -12.01
CA GLN A 79 11.37 3.86 -12.87
C GLN A 79 10.11 3.46 -12.09
N PRO A 80 8.92 3.86 -12.56
CA PRO A 80 7.67 3.32 -12.04
C PRO A 80 7.64 1.79 -12.19
N TYR A 81 6.81 1.15 -11.37
CA TYR A 81 6.42 -0.24 -11.63
C TYR A 81 5.65 -0.33 -12.94
N ASP A 82 5.78 -1.46 -13.62
CA ASP A 82 5.10 -1.76 -14.88
C ASP A 82 3.99 -2.79 -14.67
N ILE A 83 2.92 -2.73 -15.45
CA ILE A 83 1.85 -3.75 -15.41
C ILE A 83 2.36 -5.18 -15.68
N GLN A 84 3.43 -5.30 -16.46
CA GLN A 84 4.10 -6.58 -16.76
C GLN A 84 4.98 -7.08 -15.61
N ASP A 85 5.17 -6.28 -14.55
CA ASP A 85 5.87 -6.76 -13.36
C ASP A 85 5.08 -7.87 -12.67
N GLY A 86 5.82 -8.75 -11.99
CA GLY A 86 5.25 -9.90 -11.30
C GLY A 86 4.43 -9.56 -10.05
N THR A 87 4.37 -8.30 -9.61
CA THR A 87 3.57 -7.89 -8.45
C THR A 87 2.09 -7.87 -8.79
N ASP A 88 1.27 -8.58 -8.02
CA ASP A 88 -0.18 -8.64 -8.22
C ASP A 88 -0.91 -7.55 -7.43
N TYR A 89 -0.47 -7.33 -6.18
CA TYR A 89 -1.06 -6.34 -5.28
C TYR A 89 -0.01 -5.41 -4.67
N PHE A 90 -0.46 -4.18 -4.45
CA PHE A 90 0.29 -3.13 -3.78
C PHE A 90 -0.43 -2.76 -2.49
N ILE A 91 0.21 -3.03 -1.35
CA ILE A 91 -0.33 -2.73 -0.03
C ILE A 91 0.38 -1.51 0.53
N ILE A 92 -0.40 -0.46 0.80
CA ILE A 92 0.11 0.79 1.36
C ILE A 92 -0.42 0.94 2.79
N TYR A 93 0.44 0.66 3.76
CA TYR A 93 0.14 0.86 5.18
C TYR A 93 0.22 2.34 5.51
N ILE A 94 -0.74 2.81 6.30
CA ILE A 94 -0.82 4.18 6.77
C ILE A 94 -1.07 4.21 8.28
N TYR A 95 -0.59 5.28 8.91
CA TYR A 95 -0.88 5.56 10.30
C TYR A 95 -0.94 7.08 10.53
N ASP A 96 -1.84 7.49 11.43
CA ASP A 96 -1.89 8.84 11.99
C ASP A 96 -2.32 8.75 13.46
N LYS A 97 -1.39 9.05 14.36
CA LYS A 97 -1.58 8.96 15.82
C LYS A 97 -2.12 7.58 16.23
N ASN A 98 -3.42 7.50 16.52
CA ASN A 98 -4.11 6.31 17.02
C ASN A 98 -4.92 5.59 15.92
N ARG A 99 -4.85 6.05 14.67
CA ARG A 99 -5.54 5.44 13.53
C ARG A 99 -4.53 4.77 12.62
N THR A 100 -4.84 3.57 12.19
CA THR A 100 -4.03 2.81 11.24
C THR A 100 -4.94 2.14 10.22
N GLY A 101 -4.41 1.83 9.05
CA GLY A 101 -5.18 1.22 7.99
C GLY A 101 -4.33 0.99 6.75
N GLN A 102 -4.91 0.29 5.78
CA GLN A 102 -4.20 -0.24 4.62
C GLN A 102 -5.00 0.11 3.37
N PHE A 103 -4.30 0.51 2.31
CA PHE A 103 -4.87 0.41 0.97
C PHE A 103 -4.37 -0.87 0.32
N ILE A 104 -5.27 -1.64 -0.30
CA ILE A 104 -4.96 -2.89 -0.99
C ILE A 104 -5.37 -2.74 -2.45
N PHE A 105 -4.42 -2.34 -3.30
CA PHE A 105 -4.68 -2.10 -4.73
C PHE A 105 -4.22 -3.29 -5.57
N THR A 106 -5.01 -3.70 -6.55
CA THR A 106 -4.50 -4.56 -7.63
C THR A 106 -3.63 -3.75 -8.58
N LYS A 107 -2.73 -4.42 -9.30
CA LYS A 107 -1.97 -3.78 -10.39
C LYS A 107 -2.86 -3.13 -11.46
N ASP A 108 -4.00 -3.72 -11.78
CA ASP A 108 -4.94 -3.16 -12.77
C ASP A 108 -5.53 -1.82 -12.33
N VAL A 109 -5.88 -1.69 -11.04
CA VAL A 109 -6.39 -0.44 -10.48
C VAL A 109 -5.31 0.63 -10.52
N LEU A 110 -4.07 0.30 -10.15
CA LEU A 110 -2.96 1.27 -10.22
C LEU A 110 -2.61 1.65 -11.66
N LEU A 111 -2.73 0.74 -12.62
CA LEU A 111 -2.58 1.04 -14.05
C LEU A 111 -3.67 2.02 -14.51
N GLN A 112 -4.94 1.74 -14.19
CA GLN A 112 -6.07 2.60 -14.56
C GLN A 112 -5.92 4.02 -14.00
N GLN A 113 -5.32 4.17 -12.82
CA GLN A 113 -5.06 5.47 -12.17
C GLN A 113 -3.75 6.13 -12.62
N GLY A 114 -3.06 5.57 -13.61
CA GLY A 114 -1.80 6.08 -14.17
C GLY A 114 -0.68 6.12 -13.14
N ILE A 115 -0.62 5.13 -12.24
CA ILE A 115 0.46 4.97 -11.26
C ILE A 115 1.51 3.99 -11.80
N LEU A 116 1.09 2.92 -12.47
CA LEU A 116 2.00 1.99 -13.16
C LEU A 116 2.24 2.42 -14.61
N ASN A 117 3.38 2.00 -15.17
CA ASN A 117 3.61 2.00 -16.62
C ASN A 117 2.67 0.99 -17.30
N GLY A 118 2.22 1.34 -18.51
CA GLY A 118 1.44 0.46 -19.40
C GLY A 118 0.61 1.24 -20.42
N ASN A 119 -0.22 2.19 -19.95
CA ASN A 119 -1.01 3.09 -20.80
C ASN A 119 -0.35 4.47 -21.02
N GLY A 120 0.85 4.64 -20.51
CA GLY A 120 1.60 5.89 -20.45
C GLY A 120 2.69 5.79 -19.38
N GLU A 121 3.37 6.92 -19.13
CA GLU A 121 4.36 7.02 -18.06
C GLU A 121 3.67 7.02 -16.69
N GLY A 122 4.05 6.06 -15.85
CA GLY A 122 3.59 5.92 -14.48
C GLY A 122 4.21 6.93 -13.52
N LYS A 123 4.03 6.71 -12.22
CA LYS A 123 4.49 7.61 -11.16
C LYS A 123 5.48 6.92 -10.24
N LEU A 124 6.54 7.62 -9.87
CA LEU A 124 7.51 7.16 -8.86
C LEU A 124 6.96 7.26 -7.42
N GLY A 125 5.84 7.94 -7.22
CA GLY A 125 5.21 8.11 -5.92
C GLY A 125 3.89 8.87 -6.04
N PHE A 126 3.02 8.71 -5.06
CA PHE A 126 1.69 9.31 -5.06
C PHE A 126 1.19 9.55 -3.64
N ARG A 127 0.03 10.19 -3.53
CA ARG A 127 -0.66 10.41 -2.24
C ARG A 127 -1.83 9.47 -2.08
N VAL A 128 -1.98 8.95 -0.88
CA VAL A 128 -3.16 8.22 -0.42
C VAL A 128 -3.93 9.04 0.60
N TYR A 129 -5.25 8.94 0.57
CA TYR A 129 -6.17 9.73 1.39
C TYR A 129 -7.10 8.79 2.17
N PRO A 130 -6.79 8.46 3.44
CA PRO A 130 -7.68 7.67 4.29
C PRO A 130 -9.07 8.30 4.44
N SER A 131 -10.02 7.51 4.94
CA SER A 131 -11.39 7.96 5.25
C SER A 131 -11.43 9.15 6.22
N TRP A 132 -10.39 9.29 7.05
CA TRP A 132 -10.29 10.34 8.05
C TRP A 132 -9.65 11.63 7.58
N ASP A 133 -9.08 11.64 6.38
CA ASP A 133 -8.56 12.86 5.77
C ASP A 133 -9.70 13.61 5.08
N VAL A 134 -9.68 14.95 5.17
CA VAL A 134 -10.62 15.83 4.48
C VAL A 134 -9.85 16.68 3.46
N PRO A 135 -9.66 16.19 2.21
CA PRO A 135 -8.96 16.95 1.18
C PRO A 135 -9.76 18.16 0.73
N TYR A 136 -9.10 19.31 0.59
CA TYR A 136 -9.75 20.56 0.18
C TYR A 136 -9.87 20.70 -1.35
N ASN A 137 -8.84 20.30 -2.11
CA ASN A 137 -8.81 20.48 -3.56
C ASN A 137 -9.52 19.34 -4.31
N GLN A 138 -10.05 19.65 -5.48
CA GLN A 138 -10.89 18.72 -6.25
C GLN A 138 -10.13 17.49 -6.75
N GLN A 139 -8.84 17.63 -7.08
CA GLN A 139 -8.03 16.49 -7.51
C GLN A 139 -7.87 15.48 -6.38
N ALA A 140 -7.56 15.94 -5.17
CA ALA A 140 -7.41 15.10 -3.99
C ALA A 140 -8.74 14.43 -3.59
N LYS A 141 -9.88 15.14 -3.71
CA LYS A 141 -11.21 14.54 -3.51
C LYS A 141 -11.52 13.42 -4.50
N LYS A 142 -11.22 13.64 -5.79
CA LYS A 142 -11.37 12.59 -6.83
C LYS A 142 -10.46 11.40 -6.55
N THR A 143 -9.21 11.64 -6.15
CA THR A 143 -8.27 10.59 -5.78
C THR A 143 -8.75 9.81 -4.56
N GLN A 144 -9.18 10.49 -3.49
CA GLN A 144 -9.72 9.86 -2.30
C GLN A 144 -10.92 8.97 -2.63
N LYS A 145 -11.84 9.44 -3.48
CA LYS A 145 -13.06 8.69 -3.82
C LYS A 145 -12.75 7.26 -4.28
N TRP A 146 -11.86 7.09 -5.28
CA TRP A 146 -11.53 5.76 -5.75
C TRP A 146 -10.65 4.99 -4.76
N GLN A 147 -9.77 5.67 -4.01
CA GLN A 147 -8.91 5.01 -3.04
C GLN A 147 -9.70 4.37 -1.88
N LEU A 148 -10.79 5.01 -1.45
CA LEU A 148 -11.64 4.51 -0.38
C LEU A 148 -12.35 3.19 -0.73
N GLU A 149 -12.54 2.89 -2.02
CA GLU A 149 -13.04 1.59 -2.47
C GLU A 149 -12.08 0.45 -2.10
N TYR A 150 -10.79 0.75 -1.88
CA TYR A 150 -9.72 -0.20 -1.58
C TYR A 150 -9.11 0.00 -0.17
N PHE A 151 -9.77 0.79 0.68
CA PHE A 151 -9.24 1.19 1.98
C PHE A 151 -9.82 0.37 3.13
N LEU A 152 -8.96 -0.20 3.96
CA LEU A 152 -9.31 -0.93 5.17
C LEU A 152 -8.75 -0.21 6.39
N GLU A 153 -9.61 0.33 7.25
CA GLU A 153 -9.19 0.88 8.54
C GLU A 153 -9.10 -0.23 9.59
N ASN A 154 -8.05 -0.20 10.42
CA ASN A 154 -7.89 -1.12 11.53
C ASN A 154 -8.76 -0.66 12.72
N LEU A 155 -10.08 -0.88 12.63
CA LEU A 155 -11.01 -0.60 13.72
C LEU A 155 -11.03 -1.74 14.74
N LYS A 156 -11.19 -1.41 16.03
CA LYS A 156 -11.24 -2.44 17.10
C LYS A 156 -12.42 -3.43 16.96
N LYS A 157 -13.45 -3.08 16.19
CA LYS A 157 -14.64 -3.90 15.91
C LYS A 157 -15.19 -3.55 14.52
N ASP A 158 -14.60 -4.11 13.47
CA ASP A 158 -15.20 -4.12 12.13
C ASP A 158 -15.63 -5.56 11.81
N SER A 159 -16.94 -5.83 11.94
CA SER A 159 -17.50 -7.17 11.70
C SER A 159 -17.36 -7.63 10.25
N ASN A 160 -17.11 -6.70 9.32
CA ASN A 160 -17.05 -7.00 7.89
C ASN A 160 -15.60 -6.97 7.37
N GLN A 161 -14.61 -6.79 8.25
CA GLN A 161 -13.20 -6.68 7.86
C GLN A 161 -12.72 -7.92 7.09
N GLU A 162 -13.06 -9.11 7.58
CA GLU A 162 -12.67 -10.39 6.97
C GLU A 162 -13.23 -10.51 5.54
N ASP A 163 -14.53 -10.26 5.36
CA ASP A 163 -15.18 -10.32 4.04
C ASP A 163 -14.56 -9.35 3.05
N ARG A 164 -14.23 -8.13 3.51
CA ARG A 164 -13.58 -7.11 2.68
C ARG A 164 -12.16 -7.52 2.29
N VAL A 165 -11.38 -8.09 3.21
CA VAL A 165 -10.03 -8.60 2.91
C VAL A 165 -10.10 -9.75 1.91
N LYS A 166 -11.01 -10.71 2.12
CA LYS A 166 -11.24 -11.82 1.19
C LYS A 166 -11.66 -11.33 -0.19
N HIS A 167 -12.54 -10.33 -0.26
CA HIS A 167 -12.94 -9.69 -1.50
C HIS A 167 -11.76 -9.02 -2.21
N PHE A 168 -10.99 -8.20 -1.50
CA PHE A 168 -9.85 -7.48 -2.09
C PHE A 168 -8.76 -8.40 -2.58
N LEU A 169 -8.37 -9.39 -1.78
CA LEU A 169 -7.26 -10.30 -2.10
C LEU A 169 -7.70 -11.54 -2.88
N LYS A 170 -8.99 -11.65 -3.23
CA LYS A 170 -9.60 -12.81 -3.91
C LYS A 170 -9.19 -14.13 -3.25
N LEU A 171 -9.34 -14.19 -1.93
CA LEU A 171 -8.87 -15.29 -1.07
C LEU A 171 -9.86 -16.44 -0.94
#